data_AF-A0A532DX48-F1
#
_entry.id   AF-A0A532DX48-F1
#
_cell.length_a   1.000
_cell.length_b   1.000
_cell.length_c   1.000
_cell.angle_alpha   90.00
_cell.angle_beta   90.00
_cell.angle_gamma   90.00
#
_symmetry.space_group_name_H-M   'P 1'
#
loop_
_entity.id
_entity.type
_entity.pdbx_description
1 polymer ?
#
loop_
_entity_poly.entity_id
_entity_poly.type
_entity_poly.pdbx_seq_one_letter_code
_entity_poly.pdbx_strand_id
1 'polypeptide(L)'
;MSPTKIGFGILWPACWTGIPIKAVIAVIVMTMGLVHFEGRFGLAVVMLLISPVTVFAIPIIMAVFGTHFGQGIGLEILFWLSIPVDIWAFGLVGRTFFLERLRKEPPDGLGLAIWWRAAFIGAFFLPALWGAVSFVTDNAITASRSMAEIESLRQIFDNGLPIAERIGLELTIWGTISSALLIVLSLIGVSIFGQIIRRISEDCKPTSENYQGLITRWDLMRVPADQGLLLGSLAGVGVVMSLVFWTVLPVTTPHPHECCNKPEVQAEPVFKPAEALNKNAQRLVLLTAQIEAMERQNAETKGQIEKGKGKAEGETAKDSSAKTKP
;
A
#
# COMPACT_ATOMS: atom_id res chain seq x y z
N MET A 1 -26.00 -28.66 -19.85
CA MET A 1 -24.67 -28.46 -19.21
C MET A 1 -24.85 -28.55 -17.69
N SER A 2 -23.92 -29.15 -16.94
CA SER A 2 -24.09 -29.31 -15.48
C SER A 2 -23.89 -27.97 -14.73
N PRO A 3 -24.55 -27.75 -13.59
CA PRO A 3 -24.43 -26.50 -12.83
C PRO A 3 -22.97 -26.16 -12.47
N THR A 4 -22.21 -27.11 -11.93
CA THR A 4 -20.79 -26.92 -11.59
C THR A 4 -19.96 -26.46 -12.79
N LYS A 5 -20.22 -26.97 -14.01
CA LYS A 5 -19.50 -26.56 -15.22
C LYS A 5 -19.89 -25.16 -15.69
N ILE A 6 -21.14 -24.74 -15.46
CA ILE A 6 -21.61 -23.37 -15.70
C ILE A 6 -20.98 -22.40 -14.69
N GLY A 7 -21.06 -22.72 -13.40
CA GLY A 7 -20.51 -21.93 -12.31
C GLY A 7 -19.01 -21.73 -12.47
N PHE A 8 -18.25 -22.80 -12.70
CA PHE A 8 -16.81 -22.72 -12.93
C PHE A 8 -16.47 -21.95 -14.21
N GLY A 9 -17.23 -22.18 -15.29
CA GLY A 9 -17.03 -21.52 -16.59
C GLY A 9 -17.23 -20.00 -16.60
N ILE A 10 -17.92 -19.44 -15.59
CA ILE A 10 -18.04 -17.99 -15.40
C ILE A 10 -17.17 -17.49 -14.24
N LEU A 11 -17.21 -18.16 -13.08
CA LEU A 11 -16.49 -17.71 -11.89
C LEU A 11 -14.98 -17.68 -12.11
N TRP A 12 -14.40 -18.76 -12.65
CA TRP A 12 -12.96 -18.87 -12.80
C TRP A 12 -12.37 -17.81 -13.75
N PRO A 13 -12.89 -17.60 -14.98
CA PRO A 13 -12.36 -16.55 -15.84
C PRO A 13 -12.69 -15.14 -15.32
N ALA A 14 -13.81 -14.93 -14.61
CA ALA A 14 -14.12 -13.63 -14.02
C ALA A 14 -13.08 -13.23 -12.95
N CYS A 15 -12.69 -14.16 -12.07
CA CYS A 15 -11.60 -13.92 -11.13
C CYS A 15 -10.30 -13.51 -11.85
N TRP A 16 -9.84 -14.28 -12.84
CA TRP A 16 -8.63 -13.96 -13.61
C TRP A 16 -8.71 -12.67 -14.43
N THR A 17 -9.91 -12.24 -14.81
CA THR A 17 -10.13 -10.96 -15.49
C THR A 17 -10.02 -9.78 -14.53
N GLY A 18 -10.48 -9.92 -13.28
CA GLY A 18 -10.43 -8.86 -12.27
C GLY A 18 -9.09 -8.74 -11.53
N ILE A 19 -8.39 -9.86 -11.29
CA ILE A 19 -7.16 -9.93 -10.47
C ILE A 19 -6.09 -8.88 -10.87
N PRO A 20 -5.71 -8.69 -12.14
CA PRO A 20 -4.64 -7.75 -12.49
C PRO A 20 -4.93 -6.31 -12.06
N ILE A 21 -6.17 -5.86 -12.23
CA ILE A 21 -6.61 -4.51 -11.86
C ILE A 21 -6.61 -4.36 -10.34
N LYS A 22 -7.20 -5.32 -9.63
CA LYS A 22 -7.26 -5.31 -8.16
C LYS A 22 -5.88 -5.40 -7.51
N ALA A 23 -4.97 -6.19 -8.08
CA ALA A 23 -3.60 -6.33 -7.59
C ALA A 23 -2.84 -5.00 -7.65
N VAL A 24 -2.97 -4.24 -8.75
CA VAL A 24 -2.40 -2.88 -8.85
C VAL A 24 -2.99 -1.96 -7.78
N ILE A 25 -4.30 -1.98 -7.57
CA ILE A 25 -4.97 -1.18 -6.52
C ILE A 25 -4.46 -1.56 -5.12
N ALA A 26 -4.34 -2.86 -4.83
CA ALA A 26 -3.82 -3.35 -3.55
C ALA A 26 -2.37 -2.90 -3.31
N VAL A 27 -1.49 -3.01 -4.32
CA VAL A 27 -0.11 -2.53 -4.24
C VAL A 27 -0.07 -1.03 -3.94
N ILE A 28 -0.88 -0.21 -4.62
CA ILE A 28 -0.95 1.24 -4.36
C ILE A 28 -1.37 1.50 -2.90
N VAL A 29 -2.46 0.88 -2.43
CA VAL A 29 -2.96 1.04 -1.05
C VAL A 29 -1.93 0.59 0.00
N MET A 30 -1.17 -0.46 -0.28
CA MET A 30 -0.05 -0.91 0.58
C MET A 30 1.11 0.08 0.56
N THR A 31 1.53 0.59 -0.61
CA THR A 31 2.63 1.57 -0.70
C THR A 31 2.30 2.91 -0.04
N MET A 32 1.01 3.27 0.03
CA MET A 32 0.52 4.44 0.78
C MET A 32 0.45 4.20 2.29
N GLY A 33 0.77 3.00 2.80
CA GLY A 33 0.67 2.66 4.22
C GLY A 33 -0.76 2.59 4.77
N LEU A 34 -1.79 2.59 3.91
CA LEU A 34 -3.20 2.63 4.30
C LEU A 34 -3.74 1.28 4.79
N VAL A 35 -3.00 0.19 4.55
CA VAL A 35 -3.28 -1.18 5.00
C VAL A 35 -2.02 -1.81 5.55
N HIS A 36 -2.16 -2.38 6.74
CA HIS A 36 -1.21 -3.30 7.33
C HIS A 36 -1.90 -4.66 7.45
N PHE A 37 -1.43 -5.65 6.69
CA PHE A 37 -1.89 -7.04 6.84
C PHE A 37 -1.13 -7.70 7.98
N GLU A 38 -1.85 -8.31 8.93
CA GLU A 38 -1.21 -9.00 10.04
C GLU A 38 -0.70 -10.39 9.62
N GLY A 39 0.51 -10.74 10.08
CA GLY A 39 1.02 -12.11 10.07
C GLY A 39 1.10 -12.82 8.70
N ARG A 40 0.72 -14.10 8.68
CA ARG A 40 0.91 -15.04 7.54
C ARG A 40 -0.20 -14.94 6.46
N PHE A 41 -1.06 -13.92 6.53
CA PHE A 41 -2.31 -13.87 5.76
C PHE A 41 -2.18 -13.39 4.31
N GLY A 42 -0.99 -13.47 3.68
CA GLY A 42 -0.82 -13.19 2.24
C GLY A 42 -1.75 -14.02 1.35
N LEU A 43 -2.09 -15.26 1.74
CA LEU A 43 -3.10 -16.07 1.06
C LEU A 43 -4.53 -15.51 1.23
N ALA A 44 -4.84 -14.87 2.36
CA ALA A 44 -6.12 -14.18 2.55
C ALA A 44 -6.20 -12.91 1.70
N VAL A 45 -5.09 -12.16 1.54
CA VAL A 45 -5.01 -11.03 0.59
C VAL A 45 -5.25 -11.51 -0.85
N VAL A 46 -4.63 -12.62 -1.22
CA VAL A 46 -4.84 -13.26 -2.53
C VAL A 46 -6.30 -13.72 -2.68
N MET A 47 -6.92 -14.35 -1.67
CA MET A 47 -8.36 -14.68 -1.69
C MET A 47 -9.26 -13.44 -1.80
N LEU A 48 -8.93 -12.38 -1.05
CA LEU A 48 -9.63 -11.09 -1.01
C LEU A 48 -9.67 -10.45 -2.41
N LEU A 49 -8.56 -10.49 -3.13
CA LEU A 49 -8.43 -9.98 -4.49
C LEU A 49 -9.05 -10.92 -5.54
N ILE A 50 -8.83 -12.24 -5.43
CA ILE A 50 -9.33 -13.24 -6.37
C ILE A 50 -10.86 -13.21 -6.46
N SER A 51 -11.55 -13.18 -5.33
CA SER A 51 -12.98 -13.45 -5.29
C SER A 51 -13.82 -12.18 -5.38
N PRO A 52 -14.83 -12.11 -6.26
CA PRO A 52 -15.78 -10.99 -6.32
C PRO A 52 -16.79 -10.97 -5.14
N VAL A 53 -16.66 -11.90 -4.20
CA VAL A 53 -17.63 -12.23 -3.15
C VAL A 53 -17.10 -11.93 -1.75
N THR A 54 -15.82 -11.61 -1.63
CA THR A 54 -15.12 -11.34 -0.35
C THR A 54 -15.55 -10.04 0.33
N VAL A 55 -16.02 -9.05 -0.44
CA VAL A 55 -16.48 -7.74 0.05
C VAL A 55 -17.49 -7.85 1.20
N PHE A 56 -18.41 -8.83 1.16
CA PHE A 56 -19.34 -9.08 2.27
C PHE A 56 -18.91 -10.25 3.15
N ALA A 57 -18.31 -11.29 2.58
CA ALA A 57 -17.90 -12.47 3.34
C ALA A 57 -16.83 -12.18 4.39
N ILE A 58 -15.83 -11.34 4.08
CA ILE A 58 -14.72 -11.07 4.99
C ILE A 58 -15.18 -10.30 6.23
N PRO A 59 -15.93 -9.18 6.13
CA PRO A 59 -16.51 -8.53 7.31
C PRO A 59 -17.33 -9.48 8.20
N ILE A 60 -18.08 -10.42 7.61
CA ILE A 60 -18.84 -11.42 8.37
C ILE A 60 -17.90 -12.43 9.05
N ILE A 61 -16.85 -12.92 8.39
CA ILE A 61 -15.85 -13.80 8.99
C ILE A 61 -15.14 -13.09 10.16
N MET A 62 -14.73 -11.83 9.97
CA MET A 62 -14.10 -11.01 11.01
C MET A 62 -15.03 -10.82 12.22
N ALA A 63 -16.31 -10.51 11.99
CA ALA A 63 -17.28 -10.29 13.06
C ALA A 63 -17.69 -11.57 13.80
N VAL A 64 -17.79 -12.71 13.11
CA VAL A 64 -18.25 -13.98 13.70
C VAL A 64 -17.12 -14.75 14.38
N PHE A 65 -15.91 -14.75 13.80
CA PHE A 65 -14.78 -15.56 14.27
C PHE A 65 -13.67 -14.74 14.94
N GLY A 66 -13.80 -13.41 15.03
CA GLY A 66 -12.78 -12.53 15.63
C GLY A 66 -11.44 -12.50 14.88
N THR A 67 -11.41 -12.96 13.62
CA THR A 67 -10.20 -13.00 12.81
C THR A 67 -9.85 -11.60 12.30
N HIS A 68 -8.64 -11.12 12.55
CA HIS A 68 -8.15 -9.86 11.98
C HIS A 68 -7.32 -10.15 10.72
N PHE A 69 -7.83 -9.80 9.54
CA PHE A 69 -7.10 -9.97 8.27
C PHE A 69 -6.17 -8.80 7.95
N GLY A 70 -6.39 -7.64 8.56
CA GLY A 70 -5.57 -6.44 8.42
C GLY A 70 -6.21 -5.23 9.10
N GLN A 71 -5.41 -4.19 9.32
CA GLN A 71 -5.80 -2.95 9.99
C GLN A 71 -5.56 -1.75 9.07
N GLY A 72 -6.48 -0.78 9.11
CA GLY A 72 -6.42 0.48 8.37
C GLY A 72 -7.53 0.66 7.34
N ILE A 73 -7.84 1.93 7.04
CA ILE A 73 -8.94 2.34 6.13
C ILE A 73 -8.77 1.80 4.69
N GLY A 74 -7.54 1.49 4.27
CA GLY A 74 -7.29 1.00 2.92
C GLY A 74 -7.96 -0.34 2.59
N LEU A 75 -8.35 -1.14 3.60
CA LEU A 75 -9.05 -2.41 3.37
C LEU A 75 -10.50 -2.16 2.92
N GLU A 76 -11.15 -1.15 3.48
CA GLU A 76 -12.45 -0.66 3.03
C GLU A 76 -12.36 -0.05 1.63
N ILE A 77 -11.34 0.78 1.38
CA ILE A 77 -11.08 1.37 0.05
C ILE A 77 -10.88 0.28 -1.00
N LEU A 78 -10.11 -0.77 -0.68
CA LEU A 78 -9.88 -1.91 -1.57
C LEU A 78 -11.16 -2.68 -1.88
N PHE A 79 -12.04 -2.87 -0.89
CA PHE A 79 -13.36 -3.46 -1.12
C PHE A 79 -14.26 -2.60 -2.02
N TRP A 80 -14.37 -1.31 -1.75
CA TRP A 80 -15.18 -0.40 -2.56
C TRP A 80 -14.69 -0.32 -4.02
N LEU A 81 -13.37 -0.32 -4.24
CA LEU A 81 -12.77 -0.34 -5.57
C LEU A 81 -12.86 -1.72 -6.25
N SER A 82 -12.98 -2.82 -5.49
CA SER A 82 -13.19 -4.17 -6.04
C SER A 82 -14.56 -4.31 -6.72
N ILE A 83 -15.63 -3.78 -6.11
CA ILE A 83 -17.02 -3.90 -6.59
C ILE A 83 -17.18 -3.57 -8.09
N PRO A 84 -16.77 -2.39 -8.61
CA PRO A 84 -16.94 -2.07 -10.03
C PRO A 84 -16.10 -2.97 -10.95
N VAL A 85 -14.90 -3.38 -10.51
CA VAL A 85 -14.04 -4.32 -11.26
C VAL A 85 -14.72 -5.69 -11.36
N ASP A 86 -15.37 -6.15 -10.29
CA ASP A 86 -16.08 -7.42 -10.23
C ASP A 86 -17.35 -7.45 -11.07
N ILE A 87 -18.16 -6.38 -11.02
CA ILE A 87 -19.34 -6.19 -11.88
C ILE A 87 -18.92 -6.19 -13.36
N TRP A 88 -17.82 -5.52 -13.69
CA TRP A 88 -17.26 -5.50 -15.04
C TRP A 88 -16.76 -6.88 -15.48
N ALA A 89 -15.95 -7.57 -14.66
CA ALA A 89 -15.40 -8.88 -14.98
C ALA A 89 -16.50 -9.93 -15.17
N PHE A 90 -17.50 -9.98 -14.30
CA PHE A 90 -18.68 -10.83 -14.48
C PHE A 90 -19.53 -10.41 -15.69
N GLY A 91 -19.62 -9.12 -16.00
CA GLY A 91 -20.33 -8.63 -17.18
C GLY A 91 -19.68 -9.10 -18.48
N LEU A 92 -18.35 -8.97 -18.57
CA LEU A 92 -17.57 -9.40 -19.72
C LEU A 92 -17.66 -10.92 -19.92
N VAL A 93 -17.25 -11.70 -18.91
CA VAL A 93 -17.22 -13.17 -18.96
C VAL A 93 -18.63 -13.77 -19.05
N GLY A 94 -19.61 -13.17 -18.39
CA GLY A 94 -21.01 -13.59 -18.50
C GLY A 94 -21.53 -13.46 -19.93
N ARG A 95 -21.29 -12.32 -20.59
CA ARG A 95 -21.71 -12.11 -21.99
C ARG A 95 -21.03 -13.08 -22.95
N THR A 96 -19.71 -13.31 -22.82
CA THR A 96 -19.01 -14.28 -23.68
C THR A 96 -19.54 -15.69 -23.48
N PHE A 97 -19.74 -16.12 -22.24
CA PHE A 97 -20.24 -17.45 -21.92
C PHE A 97 -21.68 -17.69 -22.38
N PHE A 98 -22.57 -16.70 -22.24
CA PHE A 98 -23.96 -16.81 -22.70
C PHE A 98 -24.06 -16.97 -24.21
N LEU A 99 -23.28 -16.21 -24.98
CA LEU A 99 -23.29 -16.27 -26.44
C LEU A 99 -22.58 -17.54 -26.97
N GLU A 100 -21.36 -17.83 -26.49
CA GLU A 100 -20.53 -18.93 -27.02
C GLU A 100 -21.01 -20.31 -26.53
N ARG A 101 -21.31 -20.44 -25.23
CA ARG A 101 -21.55 -21.75 -24.58
C ARG A 101 -23.01 -22.06 -24.34
N LEU A 102 -23.85 -21.05 -24.08
CA LEU A 102 -25.29 -21.25 -23.91
C LEU A 102 -26.10 -20.96 -25.19
N ARG A 103 -25.54 -20.22 -26.15
CA ARG A 103 -26.23 -19.72 -27.36
C ARG A 103 -27.52 -18.97 -27.03
N LYS A 104 -27.42 -18.08 -26.03
CA LYS A 104 -28.52 -17.24 -25.57
C LYS A 104 -28.10 -15.78 -25.50
N GLU A 105 -29.06 -14.91 -25.80
CA GLU A 105 -28.90 -13.47 -25.67
C GLU A 105 -28.64 -13.12 -24.19
N PRO A 106 -27.53 -12.43 -23.86
CA PRO A 106 -27.28 -12.01 -22.49
C PRO A 106 -28.24 -10.87 -22.11
N PRO A 107 -28.89 -10.93 -20.93
CA PRO A 107 -29.81 -9.88 -20.49
C PRO A 107 -29.04 -8.59 -20.16
N ASP A 108 -29.75 -7.46 -20.23
CA ASP A 108 -29.21 -6.17 -19.80
C ASP A 108 -28.82 -6.20 -18.31
N GLY A 109 -27.71 -5.56 -17.97
CA GLY A 109 -27.18 -5.56 -16.61
C GLY A 109 -26.64 -6.92 -16.11
N LEU A 110 -26.43 -7.93 -16.98
CA LEU A 110 -25.97 -9.28 -16.59
C LEU A 110 -24.81 -9.29 -15.57
N GLY A 111 -23.82 -8.40 -15.72
CA GLY A 111 -22.69 -8.31 -14.79
C GLY A 111 -23.11 -8.00 -13.35
N LEU A 112 -24.00 -7.01 -13.16
CA LEU A 112 -24.55 -6.65 -11.86
C LEU A 112 -25.46 -7.77 -11.31
N ALA A 113 -26.27 -8.37 -12.18
CA ALA A 113 -27.19 -9.45 -11.81
C ALA A 113 -26.45 -10.73 -11.37
N ILE A 114 -25.34 -11.08 -12.02
CA ILE A 114 -24.46 -12.17 -11.58
C ILE A 114 -23.73 -11.75 -10.30
N TRP A 115 -23.13 -10.55 -10.28
CA TRP A 115 -22.33 -10.07 -9.15
C TRP A 115 -23.11 -10.06 -7.83
N TRP A 116 -24.26 -9.39 -7.77
CA TRP A 116 -25.03 -9.30 -6.51
C TRP A 116 -25.48 -10.67 -6.00
N ARG A 117 -25.86 -11.58 -6.92
CA ARG A 117 -26.23 -12.95 -6.55
C ARG A 117 -25.03 -13.78 -6.07
N ALA A 118 -23.85 -13.61 -6.67
CA ALA A 118 -22.61 -14.23 -6.20
C ALA A 118 -22.21 -13.69 -4.82
N ALA A 119 -22.23 -12.36 -4.68
CA ALA A 119 -21.92 -11.62 -3.48
C ALA A 119 -22.82 -12.05 -2.31
N PHE A 120 -24.14 -12.15 -2.55
CA PHE A 120 -25.10 -12.66 -1.57
C PHE A 120 -24.86 -14.13 -1.22
N ILE A 121 -24.62 -15.04 -2.19
CA ILE A 121 -24.33 -16.45 -1.87
C ILE A 121 -23.14 -16.56 -0.92
N GLY A 122 -21.99 -15.99 -1.28
CA GLY A 122 -20.78 -16.19 -0.46
C GLY A 122 -20.72 -15.32 0.78
N ALA A 123 -21.53 -14.27 0.91
CA ALA A 123 -21.77 -13.62 2.21
C ALA A 123 -22.24 -14.63 3.29
N PHE A 124 -22.94 -15.70 2.90
CA PHE A 124 -23.29 -16.80 3.82
C PHE A 124 -22.39 -18.04 3.62
N PHE A 125 -22.09 -18.39 2.36
CA PHE A 125 -21.37 -19.63 2.05
C PHE A 125 -19.89 -19.58 2.43
N LEU A 126 -19.19 -18.45 2.28
CA LEU A 126 -17.77 -18.36 2.63
C LEU A 126 -17.53 -18.34 4.15
N PRO A 127 -18.32 -17.65 5.00
CA PRO A 127 -18.22 -17.82 6.45
C PRO A 127 -18.56 -19.23 6.92
N ALA A 128 -19.56 -19.89 6.33
CA ALA A 128 -19.89 -21.29 6.63
C ALA A 128 -18.76 -22.24 6.21
N LEU A 129 -18.16 -22.03 5.02
CA LEU A 129 -16.99 -22.75 4.52
C LEU A 129 -15.80 -22.56 5.46
N TRP A 130 -15.52 -21.33 5.88
CA TRP A 130 -14.44 -20.99 6.80
C TRP A 130 -14.63 -21.74 8.14
N GLY A 131 -15.77 -21.57 8.79
CA GLY A 131 -16.06 -22.23 10.07
C GLY A 131 -16.00 -23.76 9.98
N ALA A 132 -16.57 -24.36 8.93
CA ALA A 132 -16.54 -25.81 8.74
C ALA A 132 -15.13 -26.36 8.49
N VAL A 133 -14.33 -25.68 7.65
CA VAL A 133 -12.95 -26.10 7.36
C VAL A 133 -12.05 -25.88 8.57
N SER A 134 -12.14 -24.74 9.27
CA SER A 134 -11.39 -24.51 10.52
C SER A 134 -11.73 -25.56 11.57
N PHE A 135 -13.01 -25.81 11.85
CA PHE A 135 -13.43 -26.83 12.81
C PHE A 135 -12.89 -28.22 12.47
N VAL A 136 -12.98 -28.66 11.21
CA VAL A 136 -12.44 -29.97 10.80
C VAL A 136 -10.92 -30.00 10.82
N THR A 137 -10.24 -28.88 10.52
CA THR A 137 -8.78 -28.76 10.64
C THR A 137 -8.34 -28.94 12.09
N ASP A 138 -8.97 -28.27 13.05
CA ASP A 138 -8.62 -28.36 14.48
C ASP A 138 -8.85 -29.77 15.03
N ASN A 139 -9.98 -30.41 14.66
CA ASN A 139 -10.25 -31.79 15.02
C ASN A 139 -9.24 -32.77 14.37
N ALA A 140 -8.87 -32.53 13.10
CA ALA A 140 -7.90 -33.36 12.39
C ALA A 140 -6.48 -33.22 12.98
N ILE A 141 -6.07 -32.02 13.42
CA ILE A 141 -4.81 -31.80 14.15
C ILE A 141 -4.81 -32.55 15.49
N THR A 142 -5.92 -32.47 16.23
CA THR A 142 -6.07 -33.19 17.51
C THR A 142 -6.00 -34.70 17.30
N ALA A 143 -6.71 -35.22 16.30
CA ALA A 143 -6.69 -36.63 15.93
C ALA A 143 -5.31 -37.10 15.44
N SER A 144 -4.60 -36.31 14.61
CA SER A 144 -3.26 -36.68 14.14
C SER A 144 -2.24 -36.76 15.29
N ARG A 145 -2.38 -35.89 16.30
CA ARG A 145 -1.54 -35.95 17.51
C ARG A 145 -1.87 -37.16 18.37
N SER A 146 -3.15 -37.44 18.62
CA SER A 146 -3.52 -38.65 19.36
C SER A 146 -3.08 -39.94 18.65
N MET A 147 -3.07 -39.96 17.31
CA MET A 147 -2.56 -41.10 16.54
C MET A 147 -1.05 -41.30 16.68
N ALA A 148 -0.26 -40.21 16.76
CA ALA A 148 1.18 -40.29 16.99
C ALA A 148 1.54 -40.79 18.41
N GLU A 149 0.61 -40.68 19.36
CA GLU A 149 0.76 -41.14 20.75
C GLU A 149 0.32 -42.61 20.97
N ILE A 150 -0.33 -43.25 19.99
CA ILE A 150 -0.72 -44.67 20.07
C ILE A 150 0.54 -45.55 20.20
N GLU A 151 0.55 -46.45 21.17
CA GLU A 151 1.68 -47.31 21.57
C GLU A 151 2.47 -47.92 20.39
N SER A 152 1.77 -48.38 19.35
CA SER A 152 2.37 -49.02 18.15
C SER A 152 3.00 -48.04 17.15
N LEU A 153 2.54 -46.78 17.10
CA LEU A 153 3.10 -45.74 16.24
C LEU A 153 4.14 -44.89 16.98
N ARG A 154 3.99 -44.76 18.30
CA ARG A 154 4.91 -44.04 19.18
C ARG A 154 6.36 -44.48 19.03
N GLN A 155 6.62 -45.79 18.96
CA GLN A 155 7.97 -46.32 18.79
C GLN A 155 8.62 -45.91 17.45
N ILE A 156 7.81 -45.69 16.40
CA ILE A 156 8.26 -45.21 15.09
C ILE A 156 8.44 -43.68 15.11
N PHE A 157 7.51 -42.95 15.73
CA PHE A 157 7.52 -41.48 15.81
C PHE A 157 8.58 -40.91 16.77
N ASP A 158 8.88 -41.58 17.87
CA ASP A 158 9.85 -41.11 18.89
C ASP A 158 11.30 -41.58 18.59
N ASN A 159 11.49 -42.78 18.04
CA ASN A 159 12.83 -43.37 17.83
C ASN A 159 13.24 -43.60 16.36
N GLY A 160 12.30 -43.52 15.41
CA GLY A 160 12.53 -43.95 14.02
C GLY A 160 12.59 -42.83 12.98
N LEU A 161 12.02 -41.65 13.26
CA LEU A 161 11.81 -40.59 12.27
C LEU A 161 12.52 -39.28 12.63
N PRO A 162 13.25 -38.62 11.70
CA PRO A 162 13.72 -37.26 11.87
C PRO A 162 12.57 -36.27 12.10
N ILE A 163 12.84 -35.20 12.87
CA ILE A 163 11.87 -34.15 13.23
C ILE A 163 11.13 -33.59 12.00
N ALA A 164 11.84 -33.42 10.87
CA ALA A 164 11.26 -32.92 9.63
C ALA A 164 10.21 -33.87 9.02
N GLU A 165 10.45 -35.19 9.07
CA GLU A 165 9.53 -36.19 8.54
C GLU A 165 8.28 -36.34 9.42
N ARG A 166 8.45 -36.25 10.74
CA ARG A 166 7.34 -36.18 11.72
C ARG A 166 6.40 -35.01 11.42
N ILE A 167 6.93 -33.80 11.19
CA ILE A 167 6.15 -32.62 10.84
C ILE A 167 5.49 -32.79 9.45
N GLY A 168 6.21 -33.36 8.48
CA GLY A 168 5.68 -33.65 7.14
C GLY A 168 4.49 -34.62 7.15
N LEU A 169 4.57 -35.68 7.96
CA LEU A 169 3.48 -36.64 8.13
C LEU A 169 2.29 -36.02 8.87
N GLU A 170 2.49 -35.29 9.97
CA GLU A 170 1.41 -34.58 10.68
C GLU A 170 0.67 -33.64 9.70
N LEU A 171 1.42 -32.78 9.00
CA LEU A 171 0.90 -31.86 7.97
C LEU A 171 0.15 -32.59 6.85
N THR A 172 0.63 -33.74 6.40
CA THR A 172 -0.03 -34.51 5.34
C THR A 172 -1.36 -35.10 5.83
N ILE A 173 -1.40 -35.63 7.06
CA ILE A 173 -2.61 -36.25 7.63
C ILE A 173 -3.73 -35.22 7.79
N TRP A 174 -3.53 -34.15 8.57
CA TRP A 174 -4.60 -33.17 8.77
C TRP A 174 -4.81 -32.29 7.52
N GLY A 175 -3.75 -32.02 6.77
CA GLY A 175 -3.80 -31.20 5.56
C GLY A 175 -4.58 -31.85 4.41
N THR A 176 -4.47 -33.17 4.21
CA THR A 176 -5.26 -33.89 3.19
C THR A 176 -6.75 -33.92 3.54
N ILE A 177 -7.10 -34.20 4.79
CA ILE A 177 -8.49 -34.18 5.29
C ILE A 177 -9.10 -32.79 5.08
N SER A 178 -8.40 -31.74 5.52
CA SER A 178 -8.85 -30.35 5.42
C SER A 178 -8.99 -29.88 3.96
N SER A 179 -8.02 -30.26 3.11
CA SER A 179 -8.04 -29.94 1.68
C SER A 179 -9.16 -30.66 0.93
N ALA A 180 -9.41 -31.94 1.24
CA ALA A 180 -10.50 -32.70 0.64
C ALA A 180 -11.86 -32.08 0.97
N LEU A 181 -12.08 -31.69 2.23
CA LEU A 181 -13.29 -30.99 2.64
C LEU A 181 -13.43 -29.64 1.93
N LEU A 182 -12.37 -28.83 1.90
CA LEU A 182 -12.34 -27.54 1.22
C LEU A 182 -12.70 -27.67 -0.26
N ILE A 183 -12.17 -28.67 -0.97
CA ILE A 183 -12.48 -28.95 -2.38
C ILE A 183 -13.95 -29.35 -2.54
N VAL A 184 -14.45 -30.31 -1.74
CA VAL A 184 -15.84 -30.78 -1.82
C VAL A 184 -16.84 -29.64 -1.58
N LEU A 185 -16.64 -28.86 -0.51
CA LEU A 185 -17.50 -27.72 -0.22
C LEU A 185 -17.36 -26.62 -1.29
N SER A 186 -16.17 -26.33 -1.79
CA SER A 186 -15.98 -25.36 -2.89
C SER A 186 -16.73 -25.79 -4.16
N LEU A 187 -16.73 -27.08 -4.51
CA LEU A 187 -17.49 -27.61 -5.64
C LEU A 187 -19.01 -27.48 -5.43
N ILE A 188 -19.50 -27.61 -4.20
CA ILE A 188 -20.90 -27.34 -3.84
C ILE A 188 -21.23 -25.86 -4.04
N GLY A 189 -20.40 -24.94 -3.53
CA GLY A 189 -20.59 -23.49 -3.71
C GLY A 189 -20.62 -23.07 -5.19
N VAL A 190 -19.68 -23.59 -5.99
CA VAL A 190 -19.64 -23.38 -7.45
C VAL A 190 -20.86 -23.99 -8.15
N SER A 191 -21.37 -25.13 -7.68
CA SER A 191 -22.60 -25.75 -8.20
C SER A 191 -23.83 -24.88 -7.92
N ILE A 192 -23.98 -24.36 -6.69
CA ILE A 192 -25.08 -23.45 -6.30
C ILE A 192 -25.05 -22.18 -7.17
N PHE A 193 -23.87 -21.56 -7.32
CA PHE A 193 -23.70 -20.40 -8.20
C PHE A 193 -24.07 -20.71 -9.65
N GLY A 194 -23.64 -21.87 -10.17
CA GLY A 194 -24.00 -22.35 -11.50
C GLY A 194 -25.50 -22.65 -11.68
N GLN A 195 -26.22 -23.06 -10.63
CA GLN A 195 -27.68 -23.20 -10.67
C GLN A 195 -28.37 -21.84 -10.83
N ILE A 196 -27.86 -20.78 -10.16
CA ILE A 196 -28.40 -19.43 -10.32
C ILE A 196 -28.18 -18.92 -11.74
N ILE A 197 -26.97 -19.08 -12.29
CA ILE A 197 -26.68 -18.69 -13.69
C ILE A 197 -27.60 -19.46 -14.66
N ARG A 198 -27.81 -20.76 -14.43
CA ARG A 198 -28.71 -21.58 -15.23
C ARG A 198 -30.14 -21.02 -15.21
N ARG A 199 -30.66 -20.62 -14.04
CA ARG A 199 -31.98 -19.97 -13.93
C ARG A 199 -32.04 -18.66 -14.71
N ILE A 200 -31.02 -17.79 -14.61
CA ILE A 200 -30.93 -16.56 -15.44
C ILE A 200 -31.01 -16.93 -16.93
N SER A 201 -30.32 -18.00 -17.33
CA SER A 201 -30.31 -18.43 -18.72
C SER A 201 -31.66 -18.99 -19.19
N GLU A 202 -32.52 -19.50 -18.30
CA GLU A 202 -33.79 -20.12 -18.69
C GLU A 202 -34.75 -19.10 -19.31
N ASP A 203 -34.80 -17.87 -18.78
CA ASP A 203 -35.59 -16.74 -19.31
C ASP A 203 -34.99 -16.09 -20.58
N CYS A 204 -33.75 -16.41 -20.94
CA CYS A 204 -33.05 -15.78 -22.05
C CYS A 204 -33.42 -16.40 -23.41
N LYS A 205 -33.65 -15.53 -24.40
CA LYS A 205 -33.94 -15.90 -25.80
C LYS A 205 -32.73 -16.61 -26.45
N PRO A 206 -32.94 -17.59 -27.33
CA PRO A 206 -31.85 -18.17 -28.12
C PRO A 206 -31.28 -17.12 -29.08
N THR A 207 -29.97 -17.16 -29.32
CA THR A 207 -29.33 -16.34 -30.36
C THR A 207 -29.78 -16.78 -31.75
N SER A 208 -30.24 -15.85 -32.58
CA SER A 208 -30.69 -16.11 -33.95
C SER A 208 -29.56 -16.17 -34.99
N GLU A 209 -28.33 -15.81 -34.59
CA GLU A 209 -27.17 -15.67 -35.47
C GLU A 209 -26.46 -17.01 -35.75
N ASN A 210 -25.93 -17.16 -36.97
CA ASN A 210 -24.96 -18.21 -37.29
C ASN A 210 -23.61 -17.94 -36.59
N TYR A 211 -22.77 -18.98 -36.47
CA TYR A 211 -21.49 -18.92 -35.74
C TYR A 211 -20.57 -17.76 -36.17
N GLN A 212 -20.49 -17.43 -37.47
CA GLN A 212 -19.73 -16.27 -37.92
C GLN A 212 -20.34 -14.94 -37.46
N GLY A 213 -21.67 -14.82 -37.42
CA GLY A 213 -22.35 -13.63 -36.89
C GLY A 213 -22.01 -13.38 -35.42
N LEU A 214 -22.05 -14.45 -34.61
CA LEU A 214 -21.66 -14.41 -33.20
C LEU A 214 -20.20 -13.95 -33.01
N ILE A 215 -19.27 -14.39 -33.86
CA ILE A 215 -17.87 -13.91 -33.83
C ILE A 215 -17.81 -12.43 -34.19
N THR A 216 -18.42 -12.00 -35.30
CA THR A 216 -18.40 -10.60 -35.73
C THR A 216 -18.99 -9.67 -34.67
N ARG A 217 -20.13 -10.05 -34.07
CA ARG A 217 -20.77 -9.32 -32.97
C ARG A 217 -19.89 -9.29 -31.71
N TRP A 218 -19.16 -10.36 -31.42
CA TRP A 218 -18.23 -10.41 -30.30
C TRP A 218 -17.00 -9.53 -30.49
N ASP A 219 -16.47 -9.46 -31.72
CA ASP A 219 -15.37 -8.56 -32.05
C ASP A 219 -15.82 -7.08 -31.99
N LEU A 220 -17.02 -6.78 -32.51
CA LEU A 220 -17.65 -5.47 -32.37
C LEU A 220 -17.94 -5.07 -30.91
N MET A 221 -18.21 -6.03 -30.01
CA MET A 221 -18.36 -5.73 -28.57
C MET A 221 -17.05 -5.39 -27.86
N ARG A 222 -15.88 -5.68 -28.46
CA ARG A 222 -14.56 -5.33 -27.93
C ARG A 222 -14.11 -3.94 -28.38
N VAL A 223 -14.57 -3.49 -29.55
CA VAL A 223 -14.36 -2.12 -30.01
C VAL A 223 -15.31 -1.21 -29.22
N PRO A 224 -14.81 -0.19 -28.51
CA PRO A 224 -15.70 0.78 -27.85
C PRO A 224 -16.54 1.50 -28.89
N ALA A 225 -17.85 1.61 -28.64
CA ALA A 225 -18.76 2.38 -29.49
C ALA A 225 -18.35 3.86 -29.61
N ASP A 226 -17.65 4.38 -28.60
CA ASP A 226 -17.00 5.69 -28.62
C ASP A 226 -15.50 5.54 -28.29
N GLN A 227 -14.66 5.62 -29.33
CA GLN A 227 -13.20 5.57 -29.23
C GLN A 227 -12.62 6.86 -28.62
N GLY A 228 -13.31 7.99 -28.77
CA GLY A 228 -12.92 9.27 -28.17
C GLY A 228 -13.08 9.24 -26.65
N LEU A 229 -14.20 8.67 -26.17
CA LEU A 229 -14.43 8.41 -24.75
C LEU A 229 -13.43 7.40 -24.17
N LEU A 230 -13.06 6.34 -24.92
CA LEU A 230 -11.97 5.44 -24.50
C LEU A 230 -10.66 6.21 -24.33
N LEU A 231 -10.24 6.98 -25.34
CA LEU A 231 -8.98 7.70 -25.29
C LEU A 231 -8.97 8.76 -24.18
N GLY A 232 -10.06 9.52 -24.03
CA GLY A 232 -10.22 10.53 -22.99
C GLY A 232 -10.24 9.94 -21.58
N SER A 233 -10.91 8.80 -21.37
CA SER A 233 -10.91 8.11 -20.08
C SER A 233 -9.54 7.49 -19.76
N LEU A 234 -8.85 6.88 -20.74
CA LEU A 234 -7.50 6.37 -20.57
C LEU A 234 -6.50 7.48 -20.20
N ALA A 235 -6.55 8.60 -20.91
CA ALA A 235 -5.74 9.78 -20.62
C ALA A 235 -6.08 10.39 -19.26
N GLY A 236 -7.36 10.50 -18.91
CA GLY A 236 -7.82 10.98 -17.61
C GLY A 236 -7.32 10.11 -16.45
N VAL A 237 -7.41 8.78 -16.57
CA VAL A 237 -6.83 7.84 -15.60
C VAL A 237 -5.30 7.99 -15.53
N GLY A 238 -4.63 8.19 -16.66
CA GLY A 238 -3.19 8.47 -16.71
C GLY A 238 -2.79 9.76 -15.96
N VAL A 239 -3.58 10.83 -16.11
CA VAL A 239 -3.38 12.09 -15.37
C VAL A 239 -3.63 11.89 -13.88
N VAL A 240 -4.72 11.23 -13.49
CA VAL A 240 -5.03 10.95 -12.08
C VAL A 240 -3.95 10.08 -11.45
N MET A 241 -3.51 9.00 -12.11
CA MET A 241 -2.42 8.15 -11.62
C MET A 241 -1.09 8.90 -11.54
N SER A 242 -0.84 9.84 -12.45
CA SER A 242 0.35 10.71 -12.39
C SER A 242 0.28 11.66 -11.18
N LEU A 243 -0.87 12.27 -10.91
CA LEU A 243 -1.09 13.11 -9.72
C LEU A 243 -0.94 12.28 -8.43
N VAL A 244 -1.57 11.11 -8.36
CA VAL A 244 -1.43 10.17 -7.23
C VAL A 244 0.05 9.83 -7.03
N PHE A 245 0.77 9.43 -8.09
CA PHE A 245 2.21 9.15 -8.04
C PHE A 245 3.01 10.33 -7.46
N TRP A 246 2.79 11.57 -7.93
CA TRP A 246 3.47 12.75 -7.38
C TRP A 246 3.11 13.07 -5.93
N THR A 247 1.88 12.77 -5.47
CA THR A 247 1.46 12.95 -4.07
C THR A 247 1.88 11.81 -3.12
N VAL A 248 2.10 10.61 -3.66
CA VAL A 248 2.43 9.39 -2.90
C VAL A 248 3.94 9.11 -2.89
N LEU A 249 4.71 9.74 -3.79
CA LEU A 249 6.17 9.73 -3.72
C LEU A 249 6.59 10.12 -2.30
N PRO A 250 7.27 9.23 -1.55
CA PRO A 250 7.82 9.60 -0.25
C PRO A 250 8.80 10.75 -0.45
N VAL A 251 9.02 11.55 0.60
CA VAL A 251 9.96 12.68 0.60
C VAL A 251 11.42 12.16 0.59
N THR A 252 11.80 11.55 -0.53
CA THR A 252 13.13 11.05 -0.87
C THR A 252 13.85 12.01 -1.82
N THR A 253 13.20 13.11 -2.22
CA THR A 253 13.93 14.37 -2.39
C THR A 253 14.62 14.65 -1.06
N PRO A 254 15.98 14.72 -1.00
CA PRO A 254 16.68 14.81 0.25
C PRO A 254 16.35 16.14 0.92
N HIS A 255 15.47 16.11 1.92
CA HIS A 255 15.32 17.21 2.86
C HIS A 255 16.68 17.33 3.56
N PRO A 256 17.39 18.47 3.47
CA PRO A 256 18.65 18.60 4.19
C PRO A 256 18.40 18.31 5.67
N HIS A 257 19.11 17.31 6.21
CA HIS A 257 19.08 17.02 7.64
C HIS A 257 19.36 18.33 8.40
N GLU A 258 18.74 18.53 9.56
CA GLU A 258 18.92 19.76 10.36
C GLU A 258 20.42 20.05 10.64
N CYS A 259 21.23 18.98 10.72
CA CYS A 259 22.70 19.00 10.83
C CYS A 259 23.43 19.68 9.65
N CYS A 260 22.78 19.86 8.51
CA CYS A 260 23.34 20.28 7.22
C CYS A 260 22.53 21.42 6.59
N ASN A 261 21.95 22.31 7.40
CA ASN A 261 21.50 23.61 6.89
C ASN A 261 22.67 24.30 6.19
N LYS A 262 22.50 24.61 4.91
CA LYS A 262 23.48 25.35 4.13
C LYS A 262 23.63 26.71 4.81
N PRO A 263 24.83 27.12 5.27
CA PRO A 263 24.97 28.39 5.96
C PRO A 263 24.47 29.51 5.06
N GLU A 264 23.62 30.39 5.60
CA GLU A 264 23.16 31.59 4.90
C GLU A 264 24.35 32.51 4.68
N VAL A 265 25.04 32.31 3.56
CA VAL A 265 25.99 33.27 3.02
C VAL A 265 25.18 34.49 2.65
N GLN A 266 25.12 35.47 3.57
CA GLN A 266 24.62 36.79 3.26
C GLN A 266 25.37 37.27 2.01
N ALA A 267 24.63 37.50 0.91
CA ALA A 267 25.22 38.01 -0.31
C ALA A 267 25.95 39.31 0.03
N GLU A 268 27.22 39.44 -0.36
CA GLU A 268 27.99 40.65 -0.09
C GLU A 268 27.19 41.87 -0.58
N PRO A 269 26.94 42.86 0.29
CA PRO A 269 26.07 43.98 -0.05
C PRO A 269 26.66 44.72 -1.24
N VAL A 270 25.88 44.83 -2.32
CA VAL A 270 26.28 45.39 -3.61
C VAL A 270 27.07 46.68 -3.41
N PHE A 271 28.36 46.65 -3.76
CA PHE A 271 29.27 47.77 -3.54
C PHE A 271 28.80 49.00 -4.33
N LYS A 272 28.22 49.98 -3.64
CA LYS A 272 27.75 51.24 -4.24
C LYS A 272 28.88 52.28 -4.20
N PRO A 273 29.51 52.64 -5.34
CA PRO A 273 30.68 53.53 -5.33
C PRO A 273 30.35 54.94 -4.81
N ALA A 274 29.13 55.43 -5.06
CA ALA A 274 28.68 56.75 -4.63
C ALA A 274 28.57 56.89 -3.11
N GLU A 275 28.08 55.87 -2.40
CA GLU A 275 27.98 55.88 -0.94
C GLU A 275 29.37 55.78 -0.29
N ALA A 276 30.27 54.98 -0.87
CA ALA A 276 31.66 54.90 -0.43
C ALA A 276 32.42 56.23 -0.64
N LEU A 277 32.21 56.89 -1.78
CA LEU A 277 32.83 58.17 -2.10
C LEU A 277 32.37 59.29 -1.13
N ASN A 278 31.06 59.35 -0.85
CA ASN A 278 30.50 60.34 0.08
C ASN A 278 31.00 60.12 1.52
N LYS A 279 31.11 58.85 1.96
CA LYS A 279 31.68 58.50 3.28
C LYS A 279 33.17 58.88 3.39
N ASN A 280 33.93 58.80 2.30
CA ASN A 280 35.32 59.27 2.26
C ASN A 280 35.43 60.80 2.24
N ALA A 281 34.53 61.51 1.55
CA ALA A 281 34.45 62.97 1.62
C ALA A 281 34.15 63.48 3.04
N GLN A 282 33.20 62.86 3.74
CA GLN A 282 32.91 63.16 5.15
C GLN A 282 34.12 62.91 6.08
N ARG A 283 34.88 61.83 5.84
CA ARG A 283 36.12 61.55 6.58
C ARG A 283 37.20 62.59 6.33
N LEU A 284 37.35 63.09 5.10
CA LEU A 284 38.29 64.17 4.79
C LEU A 284 37.95 65.45 5.56
N VAL A 285 36.66 65.83 5.62
CA VAL A 285 36.20 67.01 6.40
C VAL A 285 36.48 66.83 7.90
N LEU A 286 36.25 65.63 8.45
CA LEU A 286 36.58 65.32 9.85
C LEU A 286 38.09 65.37 10.13
N LEU A 287 38.92 64.87 9.22
CA LEU A 287 40.38 64.89 9.35
C LEU A 287 40.94 66.31 9.23
N THR A 288 40.43 67.14 8.31
CA THR A 288 40.85 68.55 8.23
C THR A 288 40.47 69.33 9.48
N ALA A 289 39.28 69.08 10.05
CA ALA A 289 38.88 69.69 11.32
C ALA A 289 39.74 69.21 12.50
N GLN A 290 40.17 67.94 12.53
CA GLN A 290 41.12 67.44 13.52
C GLN A 290 42.53 68.04 13.38
N ILE A 291 43.01 68.25 12.15
CA ILE A 291 44.29 68.91 11.89
C ILE A 291 44.24 70.35 12.39
N GLU A 292 43.21 71.11 12.06
CA GLU A 292 43.05 72.49 12.53
C GLU A 292 42.92 72.58 14.06
N ALA A 293 42.23 71.62 14.70
CA ALA A 293 42.16 71.51 16.15
C ALA A 293 43.53 71.17 16.79
N MET A 294 44.32 70.28 16.18
CA MET A 294 45.69 69.98 16.63
C MET A 294 46.66 71.14 16.43
N GLU A 295 46.53 71.93 15.37
CA GLU A 295 47.34 73.15 15.19
C GLU A 295 47.06 74.17 16.30
N ARG A 296 45.78 74.37 16.66
CA ARG A 296 45.39 75.23 17.80
C ARG A 296 45.92 74.68 19.13
N GLN A 297 45.77 73.38 19.41
CA GLN A 297 46.32 72.77 20.63
C GLN A 297 47.85 72.83 20.69
N ASN A 298 48.56 72.70 19.57
CA ASN A 298 50.02 72.85 19.54
C ASN A 298 50.48 74.30 19.75
N ALA A 299 49.68 75.29 19.34
CA ALA A 299 49.92 76.69 19.67
C ALA A 299 49.74 76.96 21.18
N GLU A 300 48.74 76.35 21.82
CA GLU A 300 48.46 76.51 23.26
C GLU A 300 49.44 75.72 24.15
N THR A 301 49.80 74.48 23.78
CA THR A 301 50.63 73.59 24.61
C THR A 301 52.08 74.09 24.75
N LYS A 302 52.59 74.85 23.77
CA LYS A 302 53.89 75.54 23.89
C LYS A 302 53.93 76.59 25.01
N GLY A 303 52.78 77.03 25.53
CA GLY A 303 52.70 78.01 26.61
C GLY A 303 52.77 77.46 28.05
N GLN A 304 52.72 76.13 28.26
CA GLN A 304 52.45 75.56 29.61
C GLN A 304 53.53 74.63 30.21
N ILE A 305 54.61 74.31 29.49
CA ILE A 305 55.58 73.27 29.92
C ILE A 305 56.51 73.72 31.08
N GLU A 306 56.49 74.98 31.52
CA GLU A 306 57.52 75.54 32.42
C GLU A 306 57.46 75.15 33.91
N LYS A 307 56.40 74.51 34.46
CA LYS A 307 56.27 74.36 35.94
C LYS A 307 55.70 73.01 36.46
N GLY A 308 56.57 72.17 37.04
CA GLY A 308 56.20 71.16 38.07
C GLY A 308 56.87 69.77 37.96
N LYS A 309 57.66 69.34 38.97
CA LYS A 309 58.29 67.99 39.01
C LYS A 309 58.67 67.52 40.45
N GLY A 310 58.45 66.24 40.77
CA GLY A 310 58.89 65.52 41.99
C GLY A 310 57.76 65.10 42.96
N LYS A 311 57.74 63.95 43.65
CA LYS A 311 58.76 62.89 43.93
C LYS A 311 58.10 61.54 44.40
N ALA A 312 58.88 60.45 44.55
CA ALA A 312 58.46 59.10 45.03
C ALA A 312 59.54 58.48 45.99
N GLU A 313 59.62 57.20 46.43
CA GLU A 313 59.02 55.90 46.04
C GLU A 313 59.27 54.78 47.12
N GLY A 314 58.65 53.57 47.01
CA GLY A 314 59.13 52.27 47.61
C GLY A 314 58.45 51.69 48.89
N GLU A 315 58.61 50.41 49.30
CA GLU A 315 59.09 49.15 48.67
C GLU A 315 58.95 47.93 49.65
N THR A 316 58.74 46.67 49.16
CA THR A 316 59.51 45.40 49.46
C THR A 316 58.71 44.07 49.41
N ALA A 317 59.40 42.93 49.16
CA ALA A 317 58.85 41.58 48.90
C ALA A 317 59.79 40.41 49.32
N LYS A 318 59.28 39.14 49.24
CA LYS A 318 59.92 37.77 49.29
C LYS A 318 59.29 36.81 50.33
N ASP A 319 59.33 35.47 50.25
CA ASP A 319 59.95 34.49 49.31
C ASP A 319 59.14 33.16 49.27
N SER A 320 59.44 32.21 48.37
CA SER A 320 58.72 30.90 48.32
C SER A 320 59.52 29.67 47.83
N SER A 321 59.62 28.64 48.70
CA SER A 321 59.97 27.23 48.39
C SER A 321 59.83 26.35 49.67
N ALA A 322 59.79 25.02 49.67
CA ALA A 322 59.22 23.99 48.77
C ALA A 322 59.18 22.63 49.54
N LYS A 323 58.38 21.62 49.13
CA LYS A 323 58.48 20.24 49.67
C LYS A 323 57.91 19.14 48.76
N THR A 324 58.51 17.96 48.85
CA THR A 324 58.57 16.88 47.84
C THR A 324 57.85 15.59 48.26
N LYS A 325 57.56 14.67 47.32
CA LYS A 325 57.68 13.19 47.45
C LYS A 325 57.12 12.42 46.22
N PRO A 326 57.54 11.16 45.99
CA PRO A 326 58.89 10.60 46.11
C PRO A 326 59.53 10.32 44.72
#